data_AF-A0A954T4K4-F1
#
_entry.id   AF-A0A954T4K4-F1
#
_cell.length_a   1.000
_cell.length_b   1.000
_cell.length_c   1.000
_cell.angle_alpha   90.00
_cell.angle_beta   90.00
_cell.angle_gamma   90.00
#
_symmetry.space_group_name_H-M   'P 1'
#
loop_
_entity.id
_entity.type
_entity.pdbx_description
1 polymer ?
#
loop_
_entity_poly.entity_id
_entity_poly.type
_entity_poly.pdbx_seq_one_letter_code
_entity_poly.pdbx_strand_id
1 'polypeptide(L)'
;MTSRRIAKVAQAMRETISSCILRGLKDPRVRDVTVLNVDVSEDTRTAKVYVSVMGDERAQALCLHGLNSARGYLQRKVADRVQTRYTPVLTFVLDSSVKRSVATSRILREIAAENAVHDGTGLTEAEAGPEETDDAAVDDAAVDEVADSAGASPRPKLSAEAEPAGDPQAENGPRAADGSPADTAEIEATPEDSS
;
A
#
# COMPACT_ATOMS: atom_id res chain seq x y z
N MET A 1 -21.02 2.25 16.35
CA MET A 1 -21.18 1.35 15.19
C MET A 1 -20.65 2.06 13.96
N THR A 2 -19.68 1.50 13.25
CA THR A 2 -19.11 2.13 12.06
C THR A 2 -20.14 2.15 10.94
N SER A 3 -20.53 3.33 10.47
CA SER A 3 -21.47 3.46 9.35
C SER A 3 -20.89 2.78 8.10
N ARG A 4 -21.68 1.95 7.41
CA ARG A 4 -21.28 1.23 6.19
C ARG A 4 -20.74 2.18 5.11
N ARG A 5 -21.22 3.43 5.09
CA ARG A 5 -20.71 4.48 4.19
C ARG A 5 -19.29 4.91 4.55
N ILE A 6 -19.00 5.11 5.83
CA ILE A 6 -17.67 5.50 6.31
C ILE A 6 -16.66 4.39 6.01
N ALA A 7 -17.03 3.13 6.24
CA ALA A 7 -16.16 2.00 5.92
C ALA A 7 -15.78 1.93 4.43
N LYS A 8 -16.75 2.17 3.52
CA LYS A 8 -16.48 2.25 2.08
C LYS A 8 -15.54 3.40 1.71
N VAL A 9 -15.74 4.58 2.32
CA VAL A 9 -14.87 5.75 2.09
C VAL A 9 -13.46 5.47 2.62
N ALA A 10 -13.33 4.93 3.82
CA ALA A 10 -12.05 4.56 4.41
C ALA A 10 -11.28 3.57 3.53
N GLN A 11 -11.96 2.55 2.99
CA GLN A 11 -11.36 1.59 2.08
C GLN A 11 -10.88 2.25 0.77
N ALA A 12 -11.73 3.08 0.15
CA ALA A 12 -11.37 3.79 -1.08
C ALA A 12 -10.20 4.76 -0.87
N MET A 13 -10.16 5.44 0.28
CA MET A 13 -9.03 6.30 0.67
C MET A 13 -7.76 5.49 0.88
N ARG A 14 -7.82 4.37 1.61
CA ARG A 14 -6.68 3.48 1.83
C ARG A 14 -6.08 3.03 0.52
N GLU A 15 -6.90 2.53 -0.40
CA GLU A 15 -6.46 2.05 -1.71
C GLU A 15 -5.85 3.17 -2.57
N THR A 16 -6.50 4.35 -2.57
CA THR A 16 -6.00 5.53 -3.29
C THR A 16 -4.65 5.97 -2.75
N ILE A 17 -4.53 6.14 -1.42
CA ILE A 17 -3.30 6.58 -0.75
C ILE A 17 -2.18 5.56 -0.99
N SER A 18 -2.43 4.27 -0.79
CA SER A 18 -1.46 3.20 -1.08
C SER A 18 -0.96 3.27 -2.52
N SER A 19 -1.89 3.41 -3.49
CA SER A 19 -1.52 3.50 -4.90
C SER A 19 -0.72 4.77 -5.23
N CYS A 20 -0.99 5.88 -4.54
CA CYS A 20 -0.28 7.15 -4.72
C CYS A 20 1.10 7.14 -4.09
N ILE A 21 1.27 6.49 -2.94
CA ILE A 21 2.59 6.33 -2.32
C ILE A 21 3.47 5.46 -3.21
N LEU A 22 2.97 4.32 -3.69
CA LEU A 22 3.73 3.38 -4.53
C LEU A 22 4.15 3.97 -5.89
N ARG A 23 3.28 4.74 -6.55
CA ARG A 23 3.52 5.24 -7.92
C ARG A 23 3.88 6.72 -8.01
N GLY A 24 3.45 7.51 -7.04
CA GLY A 24 3.44 8.98 -7.12
C GLY A 24 4.47 9.66 -6.23
N LEU A 25 5.00 9.00 -5.20
CA LEU A 25 5.91 9.62 -4.26
C LEU A 25 7.36 9.29 -4.60
N LYS A 26 8.07 10.27 -5.18
CA LYS A 26 9.48 10.16 -5.58
C LYS A 26 10.45 10.64 -4.49
N ASP A 27 10.07 10.56 -3.22
CA ASP A 27 10.95 10.96 -2.12
C ASP A 27 11.79 9.76 -1.67
N PRO A 28 13.14 9.83 -1.71
CA PRO A 28 14.00 8.74 -1.24
C PRO A 28 13.80 8.39 0.24
N ARG A 29 13.22 9.28 1.05
CA ARG A 29 12.95 9.05 2.48
C ARG A 29 11.71 8.19 2.74
N VAL A 30 10.89 7.92 1.73
CA VAL A 30 9.58 7.26 1.85
C VAL A 30 9.55 5.95 1.04
N ARG A 31 10.69 5.24 0.96
CA ARG A 31 10.85 4.06 0.08
C ARG A 31 10.21 2.78 0.59
N ASP A 32 9.98 2.63 1.90
CA ASP A 32 9.50 1.38 2.50
C ASP A 32 8.28 1.58 3.42
N VAL A 33 7.28 2.30 2.92
CA VAL A 33 6.05 2.62 3.66
C VAL A 33 4.90 1.75 3.21
N THR A 34 4.24 1.13 4.19
CA THR A 34 3.00 0.38 3.98
C THR A 34 1.86 1.04 4.73
N VAL A 35 0.73 1.30 4.05
CA VAL A 35 -0.49 1.77 4.70
C VAL A 35 -1.27 0.56 5.22
N LEU A 36 -1.46 0.51 6.54
CA LEU A 36 -2.18 -0.59 7.18
C LEU A 36 -3.68 -0.33 7.17
N ASN A 37 -4.07 0.80 7.75
CA ASN A 37 -5.48 1.15 7.91
C ASN A 37 -5.69 2.67 7.84
N VAL A 38 -6.92 3.06 7.51
CA VAL A 38 -7.37 4.45 7.53
C VAL A 38 -8.61 4.53 8.40
N ASP A 39 -8.53 5.33 9.45
CA ASP A 39 -9.66 5.64 10.30
C ASP A 39 -10.19 7.03 9.92
N VAL A 40 -11.48 7.11 9.64
CA VAL A 40 -12.13 8.33 9.17
C VAL A 40 -13.15 8.75 10.22
N SER A 41 -13.07 10.01 10.63
CA SER A 41 -14.03 10.60 11.56
C SER A 41 -15.46 10.55 11.01
N GLU A 42 -16.45 10.53 11.91
CA GLU A 42 -17.87 10.48 11.56
C GLU A 42 -18.31 11.66 10.67
N ASP A 43 -17.67 12.81 10.83
CA ASP A 43 -17.89 14.01 10.02
C ASP A 43 -17.13 14.01 8.68
N THR A 44 -16.33 12.97 8.39
CA THR A 44 -15.46 12.84 7.20
C THR A 44 -14.51 14.01 6.97
N ARG A 45 -14.24 14.84 8.00
CA ARG A 45 -13.35 16.00 7.89
C ARG A 45 -11.90 15.65 8.20
N THR A 46 -11.68 14.62 9.01
CA THR A 46 -10.35 14.16 9.40
C THR A 46 -10.20 12.67 9.12
N ALA A 47 -9.00 12.28 8.68
CA ALA A 47 -8.66 10.88 8.47
C ALA A 47 -7.26 10.59 9.01
N LYS A 48 -7.17 9.60 9.90
CA LYS A 48 -5.94 9.10 10.47
C LYS A 48 -5.46 7.91 9.65
N VAL A 49 -4.27 8.03 9.08
CA VAL A 49 -3.65 7.00 8.25
C VAL A 49 -2.58 6.31 9.08
N TYR A 50 -2.80 5.04 9.37
CA TYR A 50 -1.84 4.20 10.08
C TYR A 50 -0.85 3.63 9.09
N VAL A 51 0.43 3.97 9.27
CA VAL A 51 1.51 3.56 8.39
C VAL A 51 2.56 2.77 9.15
N SER A 52 3.07 1.71 8.52
CA SER A 52 4.25 0.98 8.97
C SER A 52 5.42 1.33 8.06
N VAL A 53 6.56 1.62 8.67
CA VAL A 53 7.81 1.90 7.96
C VAL A 53 8.80 0.84 8.37
N MET A 54 9.38 0.17 7.39
CA MET A 54 10.47 -0.77 7.64
C MET A 54 11.75 0.03 7.91
N GLY A 55 12.34 -0.13 9.10
CA GLY A 55 13.62 0.52 9.47
C GLY A 55 13.69 1.07 10.89
N ASP A 56 14.79 1.77 11.17
CA ASP A 56 15.11 2.36 12.48
C ASP A 56 14.19 3.53 12.86
N GLU A 57 14.18 3.91 14.13
CA GLU A 57 13.39 5.05 14.63
C GLU A 57 13.72 6.38 13.93
N ARG A 58 15.00 6.58 13.57
CA ARG A 58 15.42 7.75 12.79
C ARG A 58 14.79 7.78 11.40
N ALA A 59 14.77 6.62 10.72
CA ALA A 59 14.15 6.49 9.41
C ALA A 59 12.63 6.71 9.50
N GLN A 60 11.99 6.19 10.55
CA GLN A 60 10.58 6.41 10.83
C GLN A 60 10.23 7.90 11.00
N ALA A 61 11.02 8.66 11.76
CA ALA A 61 10.81 10.09 11.95
C ALA A 61 11.00 10.89 10.65
N LEU A 62 12.06 10.60 9.89
CA LEU A 62 12.30 11.22 8.59
C LEU A 62 11.19 10.91 7.59
N CYS A 63 10.69 9.67 7.59
CA CYS A 63 9.58 9.24 6.76
C CYS A 63 8.28 9.97 7.13
N LEU A 64 7.96 10.11 8.42
CA LEU A 64 6.82 10.91 8.87
C LEU A 64 6.92 12.36 8.38
N HIS A 65 8.12 12.94 8.42
CA HIS A 65 8.33 14.28 7.90
C HIS A 65 8.09 14.35 6.38
N GLY A 66 8.62 13.37 5.62
CA GLY A 66 8.38 13.28 4.17
C GLY A 66 6.90 13.11 3.81
N LEU A 67 6.18 12.25 4.52
CA LEU A 67 4.73 12.07 4.36
C LEU A 67 3.95 13.35 4.67
N ASN A 68 4.37 14.09 5.70
CA ASN A 68 3.77 15.38 6.05
C ASN A 68 3.99 16.44 4.97
N SER A 69 5.16 16.48 4.33
CA SER A 69 5.42 17.35 3.17
C SER A 69 4.60 16.94 1.95
N ALA A 70 4.42 15.62 1.74
CA ALA A 70 3.61 15.06 0.65
C ALA A 70 2.09 15.11 0.91
N ARG A 71 1.65 15.57 2.09
CA ARG A 71 0.24 15.57 2.50
C ARG A 71 -0.66 16.28 1.49
N GLY A 72 -0.25 17.46 1.00
CA GLY A 72 -1.05 18.23 0.03
C GLY A 72 -1.21 17.51 -1.31
N TYR A 73 -0.17 16.83 -1.77
CA TYR A 73 -0.23 16.01 -2.98
C TYR A 73 -1.19 14.83 -2.81
N LEU A 74 -1.08 14.09 -1.70
CA LEU A 74 -1.96 12.98 -1.39
C LEU A 74 -3.41 13.43 -1.22
N GLN A 75 -3.63 14.58 -0.55
CA GLN A 75 -4.96 15.13 -0.35
C GLN A 75 -5.64 15.50 -1.68
N ARG A 76 -4.89 16.10 -2.63
CA ARG A 76 -5.41 16.39 -3.98
C ARG A 76 -5.81 15.11 -4.72
N LYS A 77 -4.95 14.08 -4.70
CA LYS A 77 -5.24 12.80 -5.35
C LYS A 77 -6.43 12.08 -4.74
N VAL A 78 -6.61 12.18 -3.42
CA VAL A 78 -7.79 11.64 -2.74
C VAL A 78 -9.04 12.43 -3.14
N ALA A 79 -8.99 13.76 -3.23
CA ALA A 79 -10.12 14.57 -3.67
C ALA A 79 -10.57 14.22 -5.10
N ASP A 80 -9.62 13.95 -6.00
CA ASP A 80 -9.91 13.58 -7.39
C ASP A 80 -10.63 12.21 -7.48
N ARG A 81 -10.31 11.27 -6.59
CA ARG A 81 -10.82 9.88 -6.64
C ARG A 81 -12.03 9.63 -5.75
N VAL A 82 -12.12 10.33 -4.62
CA VAL A 82 -13.13 10.13 -3.58
C VAL A 82 -14.03 11.35 -3.53
N GLN A 83 -15.18 11.27 -4.20
CA GLN A 83 -16.19 12.33 -4.18
C GLN A 83 -16.82 12.43 -2.79
N THR A 84 -16.33 13.38 -2.01
CA THR A 84 -16.78 13.70 -0.65
C THR A 84 -17.16 15.17 -0.59
N ARG A 85 -18.07 15.51 0.33
CA ARG A 85 -18.49 16.91 0.53
C ARG A 85 -17.33 17.78 1.02
N TYR A 86 -16.48 17.19 1.86
CA TYR A 86 -15.28 17.83 2.40
C TYR A 86 -14.11 16.91 2.10
N THR A 87 -12.99 17.47 1.65
CA THR A 87 -11.75 16.70 1.50
C THR A 87 -11.14 16.49 2.88
N PRO A 88 -11.02 15.25 3.37
CA PRO A 88 -10.50 14.98 4.70
C PRO A 88 -9.05 15.44 4.82
N VAL A 89 -8.70 16.01 5.98
CA VAL A 89 -7.32 16.30 6.35
C VAL A 89 -6.65 15.00 6.78
N LEU A 90 -5.56 14.65 6.10
CA LEU A 90 -4.80 13.43 6.35
C LEU A 90 -3.78 13.65 7.48
N THR A 91 -3.87 12.85 8.52
CA THR A 91 -2.89 12.79 9.61
C THR A 91 -2.22 11.42 9.59
N PHE A 92 -0.90 11.40 9.54
CA PHE A 92 -0.12 10.16 9.53
C PHE A 92 0.30 9.77 10.94
N VAL A 93 0.08 8.50 11.28
CA VAL A 93 0.46 7.92 12.57
C VAL A 93 1.25 6.65 12.30
N LEU A 94 2.41 6.51 12.94
CA LEU A 94 3.16 5.26 12.88
C LEU A 94 2.48 4.21 13.73
N ASP A 95 2.26 3.04 13.13
CA ASP A 95 1.71 1.91 13.84
C ASP A 95 2.80 0.87 14.13
N SER A 96 3.04 0.62 15.41
CA SER A 96 3.96 -0.41 15.90
C SER A 96 3.28 -1.76 16.13
N SER A 97 1.97 -1.89 15.87
CA SER A 97 1.20 -3.13 16.08
C SER A 97 1.80 -4.32 15.35
N VAL A 98 2.34 -4.10 14.14
CA VAL A 98 2.98 -5.13 13.32
C VAL A 98 4.22 -5.71 14.00
N LYS A 99 5.06 -4.88 14.64
CA LYS A 99 6.23 -5.38 15.38
C LYS A 99 5.81 -6.26 16.55
N ARG A 100 4.73 -5.88 17.24
CA ARG A 100 4.18 -6.60 18.38
C ARG A 100 3.55 -7.94 17.97
N SER A 101 2.77 -7.97 16.88
CA SER A 101 2.12 -9.20 16.42
C SER A 101 3.13 -10.27 16.01
N VAL A 102 4.19 -9.87 15.27
CA VAL A 102 5.27 -10.78 14.90
C VAL A 102 5.99 -11.35 16.13
N ALA A 103 6.27 -10.50 17.13
CA ALA A 103 6.90 -10.95 18.39
C ALA A 103 6.03 -11.97 19.13
N THR A 104 4.72 -11.72 19.25
CA THR A 104 3.78 -12.65 19.89
C THR A 104 3.68 -13.97 19.11
N SER A 105 3.54 -13.93 17.78
CA SER A 105 3.50 -15.14 16.97
C SER A 105 4.78 -15.98 17.05
N ARG A 106 5.95 -15.34 17.24
CA ARG A 106 7.22 -16.03 17.43
C ARG A 106 7.22 -16.83 18.74
N ILE A 107 6.81 -16.21 19.85
CA ILE A 107 6.73 -16.86 21.17
C ILE A 107 5.73 -18.02 21.14
N LEU A 108 4.55 -17.80 20.53
CA LEU A 108 3.55 -18.87 20.38
C LEU A 108 4.10 -20.07 19.59
N ARG A 109 4.87 -19.82 18.54
CA ARG A 109 5.49 -20.89 17.74
C ARG A 109 6.57 -21.64 18.51
N GLU A 110 7.36 -20.95 19.33
CA GLU A 110 8.39 -21.55 20.18
C GLU A 110 7.77 -22.49 21.21
N ILE A 111 6.72 -22.05 21.91
CA ILE A 111 5.96 -22.88 22.85
C ILE A 111 5.30 -24.08 22.14
N ALA A 112 4.71 -23.87 20.96
CA ALA A 112 4.10 -24.96 20.20
C ALA A 112 5.14 -26.00 19.74
N ALA A 113 6.35 -25.57 19.38
CA ALA A 113 7.44 -26.47 19.02
C ALA A 113 7.98 -27.24 20.24
N GLU A 114 8.09 -26.60 21.41
CA GLU A 114 8.44 -27.27 22.66
C GLU A 114 7.38 -28.31 23.08
N ASN A 115 6.09 -27.96 22.98
CA ASN A 115 5.00 -28.89 23.28
C ASN A 115 4.94 -30.07 22.29
N ALA A 116 5.21 -29.83 21.00
CA ALA A 116 5.28 -30.90 20.00
C ALA A 116 6.43 -31.90 20.26
N VAL A 117 7.48 -31.48 20.96
CA VAL A 117 8.58 -32.36 21.41
C VAL A 117 8.20 -33.12 22.69
N HIS A 118 7.26 -32.61 23.49
CA HIS A 118 6.78 -33.27 24.71
C HIS A 118 5.62 -34.25 24.51
N ASP A 119 4.86 -34.16 23.41
CA ASP A 119 3.77 -35.11 23.07
C ASP A 119 4.24 -36.44 22.43
N GLY A 120 5.55 -36.72 22.42
CA GLY A 120 6.14 -37.95 21.87
C GLY A 120 6.02 -39.21 22.74
N THR A 121 5.43 -39.14 23.93
CA THR A 121 5.23 -40.31 24.81
C THR A 121 3.82 -40.37 25.39
N GLY A 122 2.93 -41.06 24.67
CA GLY A 122 1.81 -41.82 25.25
C GLY A 122 0.44 -41.16 25.18
N LEU A 123 -0.38 -41.53 24.19
CA LEU A 123 -1.43 -42.55 24.33
C LEU A 123 -2.18 -42.71 23.00
N THR A 124 -2.05 -43.90 22.42
CA THR A 124 -2.96 -44.44 21.43
C THR A 124 -4.31 -44.71 22.11
N GLU A 125 -5.32 -43.93 21.79
CA GLU A 125 -6.71 -44.39 21.87
C GLU A 125 -7.37 -44.09 20.53
N ALA A 126 -7.52 -45.18 19.77
CA ALA A 126 -8.45 -45.27 18.68
C ALA A 126 -9.86 -45.20 19.26
N GLU A 127 -10.69 -44.28 18.75
CA GLU A 127 -12.13 -44.49 18.68
C GLU A 127 -12.56 -44.04 17.29
N ALA A 128 -12.90 -45.04 16.49
CA ALA A 128 -13.49 -44.94 15.18
C ALA A 128 -15.02 -44.99 15.30
N GLY A 129 -15.70 -44.29 14.39
CA GLY A 129 -17.04 -44.67 13.92
C GLY A 129 -18.04 -43.53 13.79
N PRO A 130 -19.06 -43.65 12.93
CA PRO A 130 -19.04 -44.23 11.57
C PRO A 130 -19.54 -43.21 10.53
N GLU A 131 -19.22 -43.45 9.26
CA GLU A 131 -19.99 -42.91 8.15
C GLU A 131 -21.30 -43.69 8.03
N GLU A 132 -22.44 -43.00 8.11
CA GLU A 132 -23.71 -43.50 7.57
C GLU A 132 -24.07 -42.65 6.36
N THR A 133 -23.86 -43.26 5.20
CA THR A 133 -24.59 -42.97 3.97
C THR A 133 -26.03 -43.45 4.17
N ASP A 134 -27.02 -42.56 4.05
CA ASP A 134 -28.38 -42.98 3.76
C ASP A 134 -28.78 -42.45 2.39
N ASP A 135 -28.78 -43.39 1.46
CA ASP A 135 -29.28 -43.33 0.10
C ASP A 135 -30.81 -43.49 0.18
N ALA A 136 -31.58 -42.47 -0.22
CA ALA A 136 -33.01 -42.63 -0.50
C ALA A 136 -33.44 -41.74 -1.67
N ALA A 137 -33.53 -42.43 -2.82
CA ALA A 137 -34.12 -42.10 -4.11
C ALA A 137 -35.35 -41.14 -4.13
N VAL A 138 -35.39 -40.25 -5.13
CA VAL A 138 -36.27 -40.25 -6.34
C VAL A 138 -36.00 -38.91 -7.10
N ASP A 139 -35.98 -38.78 -8.42
CA ASP A 139 -36.82 -39.41 -9.43
C ASP A 139 -36.14 -39.40 -10.81
N ASP A 140 -36.40 -40.46 -11.58
CA ASP A 140 -35.98 -40.69 -12.96
C ASP A 140 -37.01 -40.05 -13.90
N ALA A 141 -36.59 -39.10 -14.73
CA ALA A 141 -37.38 -38.68 -15.89
C ALA A 141 -36.46 -38.12 -16.99
N ALA A 142 -36.11 -39.02 -17.91
CA ALA A 142 -35.73 -38.84 -19.31
C ALA A 142 -35.73 -37.40 -19.89
N VAL A 143 -34.66 -37.03 -20.62
CA VAL A 143 -34.70 -36.87 -22.09
C VAL A 143 -33.29 -36.66 -22.69
N ASP A 144 -32.91 -37.65 -23.51
CA ASP A 144 -32.39 -37.59 -24.88
C ASP A 144 -31.22 -36.65 -25.27
N GLU A 145 -30.20 -37.26 -25.89
CA GLU A 145 -29.13 -36.63 -26.65
C GLU A 145 -29.67 -35.82 -27.84
N VAL A 146 -29.02 -34.72 -28.21
CA VAL A 146 -28.60 -34.47 -29.61
C VAL A 146 -27.54 -33.37 -29.70
N ALA A 147 -26.62 -33.63 -30.64
CA ALA A 147 -25.48 -32.84 -31.11
C ALA A 147 -25.78 -31.36 -31.43
N ASP A 148 -24.74 -30.50 -31.36
CA ASP A 148 -24.08 -29.98 -32.57
C ASP A 148 -22.86 -29.11 -32.19
N SER A 149 -21.72 -29.41 -32.82
CA SER A 149 -20.47 -28.66 -32.68
C SER A 149 -20.05 -28.16 -34.06
N ALA A 150 -20.42 -26.93 -34.42
CA ALA A 150 -19.83 -26.19 -35.54
C ALA A 150 -20.11 -24.69 -35.45
N GLY A 151 -19.11 -23.86 -35.75
CA GLY A 151 -19.28 -22.41 -35.95
C GLY A 151 -18.18 -21.56 -35.31
N ALA A 152 -16.95 -21.58 -35.84
CA ALA A 152 -16.45 -20.58 -36.79
C ALA A 152 -15.76 -19.35 -36.13
N SER A 153 -14.43 -19.38 -36.22
CA SER A 153 -13.49 -18.24 -36.21
C SER A 153 -13.93 -17.10 -37.16
N PRO A 154 -13.43 -15.84 -37.06
CA PRO A 154 -11.99 -15.58 -37.09
C PRO A 154 -11.43 -14.36 -36.34
N ARG A 155 -10.14 -14.51 -36.00
CA ARG A 155 -9.19 -13.42 -35.71
C ARG A 155 -8.94 -12.57 -36.96
N PRO A 156 -8.88 -11.24 -36.89
CA PRO A 156 -8.32 -10.45 -37.97
C PRO A 156 -6.78 -10.51 -37.92
N LYS A 157 -6.18 -10.88 -39.06
CA LYS A 157 -4.80 -10.58 -39.42
C LYS A 157 -4.80 -9.21 -40.12
N LEU A 158 -3.90 -8.31 -39.72
CA LEU A 158 -3.30 -7.38 -40.69
C LEU A 158 -1.81 -7.23 -40.39
N SER A 159 -1.05 -7.83 -41.30
CA SER A 159 0.36 -7.61 -41.63
C SER A 159 0.61 -6.11 -41.84
N ALA A 160 1.67 -5.52 -41.32
CA ALA A 160 3.02 -5.36 -41.90
C ALA A 160 3.34 -3.87 -41.61
N GLU A 161 4.53 -3.47 -41.16
CA GLU A 161 5.71 -3.28 -41.99
C GLU A 161 6.99 -3.35 -41.13
N ALA A 162 8.07 -3.74 -41.81
CA ALA A 162 9.40 -4.00 -41.27
C ALA A 162 10.20 -2.69 -41.03
N GLU A 163 11.07 -2.72 -40.00
CA GLU A 163 12.52 -2.37 -39.91
C GLU A 163 13.11 -1.27 -40.86
N PRO A 164 14.26 -0.61 -40.57
CA PRO A 164 15.29 -0.90 -39.54
C PRO A 164 15.94 0.35 -38.86
N ALA A 165 16.86 0.07 -37.91
CA ALA A 165 18.12 0.78 -37.58
C ALA A 165 18.20 2.33 -37.61
N GLY A 166 18.55 2.92 -36.47
CA GLY A 166 19.08 4.29 -36.37
C GLY A 166 19.79 4.54 -35.03
N ASP A 167 21.08 4.87 -35.12
CA ASP A 167 22.10 5.02 -34.08
C ASP A 167 21.82 6.02 -32.93
N PRO A 168 22.62 5.96 -31.84
CA PRO A 168 22.46 6.76 -30.63
C PRO A 168 23.23 8.09 -30.72
N GLN A 169 22.52 9.22 -30.79
CA GLN A 169 23.12 10.54 -30.55
C GLN A 169 22.10 11.50 -29.93
N ALA A 170 22.34 11.88 -28.67
CA ALA A 170 21.95 13.16 -28.12
C ALA A 170 22.90 13.49 -26.98
N GLU A 171 24.10 13.91 -27.39
CA GLU A 171 24.87 14.94 -26.74
C GLU A 171 24.03 15.93 -25.88
N ASN A 172 24.30 15.97 -24.58
CA ASN A 172 24.20 17.21 -23.83
C ASN A 172 25.58 17.47 -23.23
N GLY A 173 26.38 18.20 -24.01
CA GLY A 173 27.64 18.78 -23.56
C GLY A 173 27.43 19.84 -22.47
N PRO A 174 28.51 20.22 -21.77
CA PRO A 174 28.46 21.05 -20.58
C PRO A 174 28.25 22.52 -20.94
N ARG A 175 27.31 23.18 -20.25
CA ARG A 175 27.17 24.65 -20.32
C ARG A 175 28.21 25.29 -19.40
N ALA A 176 29.31 25.72 -19.98
CA ALA A 176 30.32 26.57 -19.37
C ALA A 176 29.79 27.99 -19.07
N ALA A 177 30.38 28.60 -18.02
CA ALA A 177 30.58 30.03 -17.73
C ALA A 177 29.36 30.98 -17.79
N ASP A 178 29.24 32.10 -17.08
CA ASP A 178 30.06 32.91 -16.17
C ASP A 178 29.16 33.22 -14.93
N GLY A 179 29.49 33.98 -13.89
CA GLY A 179 30.44 35.05 -13.67
C GLY A 179 29.95 35.85 -12.45
N SER A 180 30.91 36.32 -11.65
CA SER A 180 30.81 37.36 -10.60
C SER A 180 30.12 37.04 -9.25
N PRO A 181 30.92 37.03 -8.16
CA PRO A 181 30.49 37.51 -6.85
C PRO A 181 30.65 39.04 -6.79
N ALA A 182 29.55 39.79 -6.71
CA ALA A 182 29.54 41.11 -6.08
C ALA A 182 29.11 40.85 -4.63
N ASP A 183 29.94 41.01 -3.60
CA ASP A 183 30.64 42.21 -3.13
C ASP A 183 29.71 43.42 -2.94
N THR A 184 29.84 44.05 -1.78
CA THR A 184 29.13 45.23 -1.26
C THR A 184 27.86 44.98 -0.43
N ALA A 185 28.07 44.79 0.87
CA ALA A 185 27.30 45.43 1.95
C ALA A 185 28.23 45.42 3.18
N GLU A 186 29.11 46.41 3.37
CA GLU A 186 28.79 47.66 4.07
C GLU A 186 27.44 47.62 4.77
N ILE A 187 27.43 47.57 6.11
CA ILE A 187 26.62 48.43 6.98
C ILE A 187 27.10 48.27 8.44
N GLU A 188 27.43 49.43 9.00
CA GLU A 188 27.42 49.86 10.41
C GLU A 188 28.28 49.13 11.44
N ALA A 189 29.47 49.72 11.62
CA ALA A 189 30.00 49.97 12.93
C ALA A 189 29.02 50.80 13.78
N THR A 190 28.63 50.29 14.94
CA THR A 190 28.27 51.10 16.11
C THR A 190 29.20 50.72 17.25
N PRO A 191 30.16 51.59 17.64
CA PRO A 191 30.74 51.51 18.96
C PRO A 191 29.84 52.23 19.97
N GLU A 192 29.81 51.60 21.14
CA GLU A 192 29.42 52.11 22.44
C GLU A 192 29.69 53.60 22.64
N ASP A 193 28.75 54.30 23.27
CA ASP A 193 28.94 55.04 24.53
C ASP A 193 27.77 56.02 24.73
N SER A 194 26.98 55.83 25.80
CA SER A 194 26.47 56.92 26.65
C SER A 194 25.39 56.45 27.63
N SER A 195 25.75 56.58 28.91
CA SER A 195 24.92 56.90 30.10
C SER A 195 24.04 55.82 30.72
#